data_AF-A0A836FDY2-F1
#
_entry.id   AF-A0A836FDY2-F1
#
_cell.length_a   1.000
_cell.length_b   1.000
_cell.length_c   1.000
_cell.angle_alpha   90.00
_cell.angle_beta   90.00
_cell.angle_gamma   90.00
#
_symmetry.space_group_name_H-M   'P 1'
#
loop_
_entity.id
_entity.type
_entity.pdbx_description
1 polymer ?
#
loop_
_entity_poly.entity_id
_entity_poly.type
_entity_poly.pdbx_seq_one_letter_code
_entity_poly.pdbx_strand_id
1 'polypeptide(L)'
;MPWAIPSPCDESHSIYVWLDALINYLTVLGYPNESYKELWPPTIQIIGKDILKFHGIYWPAFLIAVGLEPPKTLLCHAHWTVDHRKMSKSKGNVISPFEAANDYSEEGLRYFILREAVPQNDANYSPIKIINILNSELADTLGNLVNRCVGKAVNPSKQFPNPARYWNVLQSQVADETRESLKSVGRKARESYEEYNLHHVVDAVMNMLHCANKMVAHHEPWQLRKQVDNADSIEELKAVISLALESSRIGALILYPIIPRLSSSLLDFLNIPKENRTWANTAPEFSNNNSLKERHIEHNNLLLFKKIRSQ
;
A
#
# COMPACT_ATOMS: atom_id res chain seq x y z
N MET A 1 -2.82 -6.70 -45.41
CA MET A 1 -3.36 -5.39 -44.99
C MET A 1 -2.21 -4.57 -44.43
N PRO A 2 -2.00 -3.31 -44.88
CA PRO A 2 -1.08 -2.41 -44.20
C PRO A 2 -1.59 -2.16 -42.77
N TRP A 3 -0.74 -2.36 -41.76
CA TRP A 3 -1.10 -2.26 -40.34
C TRP A 3 -0.48 -1.00 -39.72
N ALA A 4 -0.93 0.16 -40.18
CA ALA A 4 -0.53 1.48 -39.66
C ALA A 4 -1.52 2.57 -40.13
N ILE A 5 -1.51 3.72 -39.47
CA ILE A 5 -2.28 4.90 -39.89
C ILE A 5 -1.62 5.51 -41.13
N PRO A 6 -2.34 5.75 -42.25
CA PRO A 6 -1.79 6.39 -43.44
C PRO A 6 -1.44 7.86 -43.16
N SER A 7 -0.39 8.37 -43.81
CA SER A 7 -0.05 9.79 -43.72
C SER A 7 -1.13 10.65 -44.39
N PRO A 8 -1.60 11.75 -43.76
CA PRO A 8 -2.61 12.61 -44.35
C PRO A 8 -2.11 13.38 -45.59
N CYS A 9 -0.79 13.45 -45.80
CA CYS A 9 -0.19 14.14 -46.94
C CYS A 9 0.13 13.21 -48.13
N ASP A 10 0.27 11.91 -47.88
CA ASP A 10 0.68 10.92 -48.89
C ASP A 10 0.31 9.51 -48.41
N GLU A 11 -0.74 8.92 -48.98
CA GLU A 11 -1.26 7.59 -48.60
C GLU A 11 -0.28 6.44 -48.91
N SER A 12 0.78 6.68 -49.69
CA SER A 12 1.85 5.69 -49.89
C SER A 12 2.76 5.55 -48.66
N HIS A 13 2.72 6.52 -47.75
CA HIS A 13 3.45 6.53 -46.49
C HIS A 13 2.54 6.25 -45.29
N SER A 14 3.13 5.66 -44.25
CA SER A 14 2.46 5.39 -42.98
C SER A 14 3.08 6.17 -41.83
N ILE A 15 2.26 6.59 -40.87
CA ILE A 15 2.70 7.24 -39.63
C ILE A 15 3.54 6.26 -38.81
N TYR A 16 4.65 6.75 -38.27
CA TYR A 16 5.51 5.95 -37.39
C TYR A 16 4.76 5.53 -36.12
N VAL A 17 4.76 4.23 -35.82
CA VAL A 17 3.98 3.62 -34.72
C VAL A 17 4.22 4.27 -33.35
N TRP A 18 5.41 4.82 -33.09
CA TRP A 18 5.67 5.51 -31.83
C TRP A 18 5.02 6.90 -31.75
N LEU A 19 4.89 7.61 -32.87
CA LEU A 19 4.14 8.87 -32.89
C LEU A 19 2.65 8.60 -32.62
N ASP A 20 2.09 7.61 -33.33
CA ASP A 20 0.73 7.12 -33.13
C ASP A 20 0.49 6.71 -31.65
N ALA A 21 1.35 5.84 -31.11
CA ALA A 21 1.22 5.36 -29.73
C ALA A 21 1.36 6.47 -28.67
N LEU A 22 2.22 7.48 -28.87
CA LEU A 22 2.38 8.57 -27.90
C LEU A 22 1.17 9.50 -27.87
N ILE A 23 0.52 9.71 -29.02
CA ILE A 23 -0.70 10.54 -29.12
C ILE A 23 -1.85 9.97 -28.29
N ASN A 24 -1.87 8.66 -27.99
CA ASN A 24 -2.86 8.04 -27.11
C ASN A 24 -3.08 8.81 -25.79
N TYR A 25 -2.03 9.38 -25.18
CA TYR A 25 -2.17 10.15 -23.94
C TYR A 25 -3.07 11.38 -24.09
N LEU A 26 -3.11 11.99 -25.29
CA LEU A 26 -4.00 13.09 -25.63
C LEU A 26 -5.36 12.57 -26.08
N THR A 27 -5.40 11.53 -26.91
CA THR A 27 -6.64 10.98 -27.49
C THR A 27 -7.61 10.48 -26.42
N VAL A 28 -7.13 9.80 -25.37
CA VAL A 28 -7.97 9.31 -24.27
C VAL A 28 -8.60 10.48 -23.48
N LEU A 29 -7.99 11.66 -23.51
CA LEU A 29 -8.52 12.89 -22.91
C LEU A 29 -9.44 13.68 -23.86
N GLY A 30 -9.65 13.19 -25.09
CA GLY A 30 -10.56 13.80 -26.07
C GLY A 30 -9.89 14.70 -27.13
N TYR A 31 -8.56 14.72 -27.22
CA TYR A 31 -7.87 15.41 -28.31
C TYR A 31 -8.32 14.86 -29.68
N PRO A 32 -8.53 15.71 -30.72
CA PRO A 32 -8.21 17.14 -30.78
C PRO A 32 -9.29 18.10 -30.24
N ASN A 33 -10.39 17.61 -29.65
CA ASN A 33 -11.36 18.50 -29.01
C ASN A 33 -10.78 19.11 -27.74
N GLU A 34 -11.27 20.28 -27.33
CA GLU A 34 -10.73 21.05 -26.21
C GLU A 34 -10.84 20.35 -24.83
N SER A 35 -11.59 19.26 -24.72
CA SER A 35 -11.78 18.48 -23.48
C SER A 35 -10.47 18.01 -22.84
N TYR A 36 -9.38 17.83 -23.60
CA TYR A 36 -8.10 17.38 -23.02
C TYR A 36 -7.47 18.40 -22.08
N LYS A 37 -7.79 19.70 -22.22
CA LYS A 37 -7.16 20.80 -21.47
C LYS A 37 -7.46 20.76 -19.98
N GLU A 38 -8.50 20.04 -19.54
CA GLU A 38 -8.82 19.91 -18.12
C GLU A 38 -7.79 19.09 -17.35
N LEU A 39 -7.15 18.11 -18.01
CA LEU A 39 -6.23 17.15 -17.39
C LEU A 39 -4.81 17.19 -17.97
N TRP A 40 -4.61 17.90 -19.09
CA TRP A 40 -3.31 18.07 -19.71
C TRP A 40 -2.59 19.32 -19.19
N PRO A 41 -1.26 19.27 -18.95
CA PRO A 41 -0.37 18.10 -19.06
C PRO A 41 -0.44 17.16 -17.84
N PRO A 42 -0.13 15.86 -18.01
CA PRO A 42 -0.09 14.93 -16.89
C PRO A 42 1.01 15.33 -15.89
N THR A 43 0.68 15.26 -14.60
CA THR A 43 1.64 15.50 -13.51
C THR A 43 2.78 14.47 -13.56
N ILE A 44 2.46 13.21 -13.86
CA ILE A 44 3.41 12.09 -13.93
C ILE A 44 3.04 11.19 -15.11
N GLN A 45 4.03 10.78 -15.90
CA GLN A 45 3.92 9.63 -16.79
C GLN A 45 4.82 8.50 -16.29
N ILE A 46 4.25 7.33 -16.03
CA ILE A 46 4.96 6.15 -15.54
C ILE A 46 5.33 5.25 -16.72
N ILE A 47 6.62 4.92 -16.86
CA ILE A 47 7.15 4.14 -17.97
C ILE A 47 8.24 3.17 -17.52
N GLY A 48 8.48 2.13 -18.32
CA GLY A 48 9.67 1.27 -18.17
C GLY A 48 10.90 1.90 -18.82
N LYS A 49 12.10 1.58 -18.31
CA LYS A 49 13.38 2.13 -18.79
C LYS A 49 13.66 1.93 -20.28
N ASP A 50 13.15 0.87 -20.90
CA ASP A 50 13.35 0.58 -22.33
C ASP A 50 12.77 1.65 -23.27
N ILE A 51 11.73 2.36 -22.82
CA ILE A 51 10.97 3.30 -23.66
C ILE A 51 11.23 4.76 -23.29
N LEU A 52 12.27 5.00 -22.47
CA LEU A 52 12.63 6.33 -21.98
C LEU A 52 12.95 7.30 -23.11
N LYS A 53 13.68 6.88 -24.16
CA LYS A 53 14.01 7.78 -25.28
C LYS A 53 12.76 8.33 -25.99
N PHE A 54 11.70 7.53 -26.09
CA PHE A 54 10.46 7.93 -26.75
C PHE A 54 9.72 8.98 -25.89
N HIS A 55 9.71 8.82 -24.57
CA HIS A 55 8.99 9.70 -23.65
C HIS A 55 9.80 10.89 -23.15
N GLY A 56 11.13 10.78 -23.10
CA GLY A 56 12.03 11.80 -22.59
C GLY A 56 12.68 12.68 -23.67
N ILE A 57 12.59 12.28 -24.94
CA ILE A 57 13.14 13.05 -26.07
C ILE A 57 12.07 13.30 -27.12
N TYR A 58 11.55 12.25 -27.75
CA TYR A 58 10.66 12.42 -28.91
C TYR A 58 9.31 13.02 -28.52
N TRP A 59 8.70 12.53 -27.45
CA TRP A 59 7.39 12.99 -27.02
C TRP A 59 7.36 14.48 -26.65
N PRO A 60 8.26 15.00 -25.79
CA PRO A 60 8.37 16.43 -25.53
C PRO A 60 8.62 17.23 -26.80
N ALA A 61 9.49 16.76 -27.71
CA ALA A 61 9.76 17.46 -28.96
C ALA A 61 8.51 17.56 -29.85
N PHE A 62 7.72 16.48 -29.97
CA PHE A 62 6.46 16.50 -30.71
C PHE A 62 5.45 17.47 -30.09
N LEU A 63 5.28 17.44 -28.77
CA LEU A 63 4.37 18.33 -28.06
C LEU A 63 4.76 19.80 -28.23
N ILE A 64 6.04 20.12 -28.03
CA ILE A 64 6.56 21.49 -28.19
C ILE A 64 6.35 21.99 -29.63
N ALA A 65 6.57 21.12 -30.63
CA ALA A 65 6.38 21.48 -32.04
C ALA A 65 4.93 21.87 -32.38
N VAL A 66 3.94 21.34 -31.65
CA VAL A 66 2.51 21.68 -31.82
C VAL A 66 1.98 22.63 -30.73
N GLY A 67 2.87 23.22 -29.92
CA GLY A 67 2.50 24.20 -28.90
C GLY A 67 1.84 23.62 -27.64
N LEU A 68 2.02 22.33 -27.37
CA LEU A 68 1.50 21.66 -26.18
C LEU A 68 2.57 21.51 -25.09
N GLU A 69 2.15 21.58 -23.82
CA GLU A 69 3.05 21.40 -22.68
C GLU A 69 3.47 19.92 -22.51
N PRO A 70 4.76 19.63 -22.25
CA PRO A 70 5.22 18.29 -21.91
C PRO A 70 4.83 17.85 -20.49
N PRO A 71 4.84 16.54 -20.19
CA PRO A 71 4.65 16.01 -18.84
C PRO A 71 5.61 16.63 -17.82
N LYS A 72 5.13 16.90 -16.60
CA LYS A 72 5.96 17.52 -15.55
C LYS A 72 7.00 16.56 -14.97
N THR A 73 6.65 15.27 -14.87
CA THR A 73 7.52 14.22 -14.32
C THR A 73 7.43 12.96 -15.18
N LEU A 74 8.58 12.36 -15.48
CA LEU A 74 8.66 11.00 -16.03
C LEU A 74 9.15 10.07 -14.92
N LEU A 75 8.27 9.19 -14.43
CA LEU A 75 8.65 8.15 -13.46
C LEU A 75 9.07 6.90 -14.23
N CYS A 76 10.38 6.72 -14.36
CA CYS A 76 10.99 5.62 -15.09
C CYS A 76 11.35 4.47 -14.14
N HIS A 77 10.70 3.32 -14.28
CA HIS A 77 10.98 2.14 -13.46
C HIS A 77 11.86 1.11 -14.18
N ALA A 78 12.60 0.36 -13.37
CA ALA A 78 13.42 -0.77 -13.77
C ALA A 78 12.58 -2.04 -14.11
N HIS A 79 13.24 -3.10 -14.54
CA HIS A 79 12.59 -4.35 -14.97
C HIS A 79 12.36 -5.32 -13.83
N TRP A 80 11.36 -6.19 -14.02
CA TRP A 80 11.28 -7.46 -13.33
C TRP A 80 12.06 -8.54 -14.09
N THR A 81 12.88 -9.29 -13.37
CA THR A 81 13.64 -10.44 -13.88
C THR A 81 13.15 -11.74 -13.25
N VAL A 82 13.41 -12.87 -13.91
CA VAL A 82 13.29 -14.21 -13.34
C VAL A 82 14.66 -14.86 -13.46
N ASP A 83 15.18 -15.41 -12.36
CA ASP A 83 16.56 -15.91 -12.24
C ASP A 83 17.60 -14.89 -12.75
N HIS A 84 17.41 -13.62 -12.40
CA HIS A 84 18.25 -12.49 -12.82
C HIS A 84 18.32 -12.29 -14.35
N ARG A 85 17.39 -12.88 -15.11
CA ARG A 85 17.24 -12.70 -16.55
C ARG A 85 15.95 -11.97 -16.87
N LYS A 86 16.01 -11.00 -17.79
CA LYS A 86 14.82 -10.30 -18.30
C LYS A 86 13.80 -11.32 -18.81
N MET A 87 12.53 -11.14 -18.42
CA MET A 87 11.43 -11.94 -18.94
C MET A 87 11.27 -11.72 -20.44
N SER A 88 11.14 -12.81 -21.21
CA SER A 88 10.84 -12.71 -22.63
C SER A 88 10.10 -13.95 -23.11
N LYS A 89 9.08 -13.76 -23.95
CA LYS A 89 8.29 -14.86 -24.54
C LYS A 89 9.19 -15.87 -25.26
N SER A 90 10.24 -15.39 -25.94
CA SER A 90 11.21 -16.23 -26.65
C SER A 90 12.05 -17.13 -25.74
N LYS A 91 12.26 -16.77 -24.46
CA LYS A 91 13.03 -17.57 -23.49
C LYS A 91 12.14 -18.47 -22.63
N GLY A 92 10.81 -18.40 -22.78
CA GLY A 92 9.86 -19.20 -22.00
C GLY A 92 9.83 -18.90 -20.49
N ASN A 93 10.48 -17.83 -20.03
CA ASN A 93 10.58 -17.45 -18.61
C ASN A 93 9.58 -16.36 -18.20
N VAL A 94 8.50 -16.19 -18.96
CA VAL A 94 7.48 -15.19 -18.66
C VAL A 94 6.57 -15.71 -17.56
N ILE A 95 6.43 -14.94 -16.50
CA ILE A 95 5.45 -15.22 -15.46
C ILE A 95 4.12 -14.57 -15.84
N SER A 96 3.05 -15.36 -15.85
CA SER A 96 1.70 -14.84 -16.00
C SER A 96 1.27 -14.15 -14.69
N PRO A 97 0.91 -12.85 -14.71
CA PRO A 97 0.42 -12.17 -13.51
C PRO A 97 -0.91 -12.77 -13.01
N PHE A 98 -1.70 -13.39 -13.90
CA PHE A 98 -2.95 -14.05 -13.53
C PHE A 98 -2.71 -15.36 -12.77
N GLU A 99 -1.71 -16.15 -13.20
CA GLU A 99 -1.32 -17.38 -12.49
C GLU A 99 -0.70 -17.04 -11.13
N ALA A 100 0.22 -16.06 -11.10
CA ALA A 100 0.81 -15.58 -9.85
C ALA A 100 -0.26 -15.02 -8.88
N ALA A 101 -1.31 -14.36 -9.38
CA ALA A 101 -2.41 -13.89 -8.56
C ALA A 101 -3.28 -15.05 -8.03
N ASN A 102 -3.40 -16.18 -8.74
CA ASN A 102 -4.06 -17.37 -8.21
C ASN A 102 -3.23 -18.02 -7.08
N ASP A 103 -1.91 -18.03 -7.22
CA ASP A 103 -1.00 -18.65 -6.23
C ASP A 103 -0.86 -17.82 -4.95
N TYR A 104 -0.83 -16.48 -5.08
CA TYR A 104 -0.49 -15.57 -3.98
C TYR A 104 -1.61 -14.59 -3.59
N SER A 105 -2.78 -14.68 -4.21
CA SER A 105 -3.85 -13.67 -4.24
C SER A 105 -3.46 -12.39 -4.98
N GLU A 106 -4.47 -11.70 -5.54
CA GLU A 106 -4.28 -10.39 -6.19
C GLU A 106 -3.62 -9.37 -5.25
N GLU A 107 -4.06 -9.32 -3.98
CA GLU A 107 -3.55 -8.38 -2.99
C GLU A 107 -2.13 -8.75 -2.54
N GLY A 108 -1.82 -10.04 -2.38
CA GLY A 108 -0.48 -10.49 -2.08
C GLY A 108 0.51 -10.19 -3.20
N LEU A 109 0.13 -10.43 -4.46
CA LEU A 109 0.99 -10.10 -5.60
C LEU A 109 1.23 -8.58 -5.70
N ARG A 110 0.19 -7.76 -5.55
CA ARG A 110 0.32 -6.29 -5.51
C ARG A 110 1.27 -5.84 -4.41
N TYR A 111 1.08 -6.35 -3.20
CA TYR A 111 1.92 -6.04 -2.06
C TYR A 111 3.39 -6.35 -2.36
N PHE A 112 3.70 -7.58 -2.79
CA PHE A 112 5.06 -7.98 -3.09
C PHE A 112 5.70 -7.11 -4.17
N ILE A 113 5.00 -6.84 -5.28
CA ILE A 113 5.55 -6.04 -6.37
C ILE A 113 5.93 -4.64 -5.88
N LEU A 114 5.08 -3.99 -5.08
CA LEU A 114 5.33 -2.63 -4.60
C LEU A 114 6.29 -2.57 -3.41
N ARG A 115 6.39 -3.66 -2.64
CA ARG A 115 7.32 -3.84 -1.50
C ARG A 115 8.76 -4.07 -1.95
N GLU A 116 8.94 -4.84 -3.02
CA GLU A 116 10.23 -5.33 -3.49
C GLU A 116 10.79 -4.49 -4.65
N ALA A 117 9.94 -3.91 -5.50
CA ALA A 117 10.42 -3.07 -6.59
C ALA A 117 10.97 -1.75 -6.08
N VAL A 118 12.13 -1.40 -6.62
CA VAL A 118 12.77 -0.10 -6.42
C VAL A 118 12.93 0.53 -7.81
N PRO A 119 12.48 1.78 -8.05
CA PRO A 119 12.46 2.35 -9.40
C PRO A 119 13.81 2.31 -10.13
N GLN A 120 14.91 2.38 -9.37
CA GLN A 120 16.27 2.50 -9.87
C GLN A 120 16.92 1.17 -10.29
N ASN A 121 16.50 0.04 -9.72
CA ASN A 121 17.19 -1.25 -9.87
C ASN A 121 16.24 -2.36 -10.32
N ASP A 122 16.75 -3.26 -11.18
CA ASP A 122 15.95 -4.42 -11.61
C ASP A 122 15.65 -5.33 -10.41
N ALA A 123 14.39 -5.72 -10.27
CA ALA A 123 13.91 -6.57 -9.18
C ALA A 123 13.71 -8.01 -9.66
N ASN A 124 14.02 -8.99 -8.82
CA ASN A 124 13.90 -10.39 -9.18
C ASN A 124 12.62 -11.02 -8.62
N TYR A 125 11.82 -11.61 -9.50
CA TYR A 125 10.69 -12.44 -9.13
C TYR A 125 11.20 -13.77 -8.57
N SER A 126 10.87 -14.06 -7.31
CA SER A 126 11.26 -15.30 -6.63
C SER A 126 10.07 -15.83 -5.83
N PRO A 127 9.49 -16.99 -6.21
CA PRO A 127 8.41 -17.64 -5.46
C PRO A 127 8.70 -17.78 -3.95
N ILE A 128 9.92 -18.19 -3.61
CA ILE A 128 10.35 -18.36 -2.21
C ILE A 128 10.31 -17.02 -1.48
N LYS A 129 10.85 -15.96 -2.10
CA LYS A 129 10.87 -14.62 -1.51
C LYS A 129 9.45 -14.06 -1.34
N ILE A 130 8.59 -14.25 -2.33
CA ILE A 130 7.18 -13.84 -2.29
C ILE A 130 6.49 -14.49 -1.09
N ILE A 131 6.54 -15.81 -0.98
CA ILE A 131 5.88 -16.56 0.11
C ILE A 131 6.40 -16.09 1.48
N ASN A 132 7.72 -15.90 1.61
CA ASN A 132 8.32 -15.44 2.86
C ASN A 132 7.87 -14.03 3.26
N ILE A 133 7.88 -13.08 2.32
CA ILE A 133 7.43 -11.70 2.57
C ILE A 133 5.94 -11.68 2.94
N LEU A 134 5.09 -12.33 2.14
CA LEU A 134 3.65 -12.30 2.38
C LEU A 134 3.27 -12.98 3.71
N ASN A 135 3.91 -14.10 4.05
CA ASN A 135 3.66 -14.75 5.32
C ASN A 135 4.17 -13.92 6.50
N SER A 136 5.38 -13.38 6.43
CA SER A 136 5.99 -12.64 7.54
C SER A 136 5.35 -11.28 7.79
N GLU A 137 5.05 -10.52 6.73
CA GLU A 137 4.55 -9.15 6.84
C GLU A 137 3.01 -9.13 6.92
N LEU A 138 2.30 -9.77 5.98
CA LEU A 138 0.83 -9.71 5.95
C LEU A 138 0.17 -10.64 6.98
N ALA A 139 0.61 -11.90 7.08
CA ALA A 139 0.00 -12.84 8.01
C ALA A 139 0.56 -12.67 9.45
N ASP A 140 1.88 -12.70 9.62
CA ASP A 140 2.52 -12.77 10.93
C ASP A 140 2.67 -11.42 11.62
N THR A 141 2.81 -10.33 10.87
CA THR A 141 2.98 -8.99 11.47
C THR A 141 1.63 -8.27 11.57
N LEU A 142 0.96 -8.00 10.44
CA LEU A 142 -0.32 -7.31 10.44
C LEU A 142 -1.47 -8.21 10.93
N GLY A 143 -1.64 -9.38 10.31
CA GLY A 143 -2.73 -10.31 10.61
C GLY A 143 -2.74 -10.79 12.06
N ASN A 144 -1.58 -11.22 12.55
CA ASN A 144 -1.42 -11.72 13.92
C ASN A 144 -1.65 -10.63 14.98
N LEU A 145 -1.19 -9.39 14.75
CA LEU A 145 -1.40 -8.28 15.68
C LEU A 145 -2.89 -8.07 15.95
N VAL A 146 -3.68 -7.99 14.88
CA VAL A 146 -5.14 -7.85 14.96
C VAL A 146 -5.73 -9.06 15.68
N ASN A 147 -5.39 -10.28 15.25
CA ASN A 147 -5.93 -11.52 15.83
C ASN A 147 -5.66 -11.65 17.33
N ARG A 148 -4.46 -11.30 17.81
CA ARG A 148 -4.09 -11.36 19.24
C ARG A 148 -4.89 -10.37 20.08
N CYS A 149 -5.26 -9.22 19.53
CA CYS A 149 -5.98 -8.17 20.26
C CYS A 149 -7.51 -8.30 20.18
N VAL A 150 -8.04 -8.97 19.15
CA VAL A 150 -9.49 -9.18 18.98
C VAL A 150 -9.95 -10.59 19.36
N GLY A 151 -9.03 -11.51 19.63
CA GLY A 151 -9.34 -12.89 20.01
C GLY A 151 -10.12 -12.95 21.32
N LYS A 152 -11.03 -13.93 21.45
CA LYS A 152 -11.89 -14.08 22.63
C LYS A 152 -11.13 -14.20 23.96
N ALA A 153 -9.89 -14.70 23.91
CA ALA A 153 -9.01 -14.83 25.07
C ALA A 153 -8.55 -13.48 25.65
N VAL A 154 -8.52 -12.43 24.83
CA VAL A 154 -8.05 -11.09 25.22
C VAL A 154 -9.20 -10.09 25.23
N ASN A 155 -10.04 -10.11 24.19
CA ASN A 155 -11.10 -9.12 23.95
C ASN A 155 -12.43 -9.79 23.56
N PRO A 156 -13.08 -10.51 24.51
CA PRO A 156 -14.33 -11.23 24.23
C PRO A 156 -15.49 -10.30 23.87
N SER A 157 -15.49 -9.07 24.40
CA SER A 157 -16.51 -8.05 24.15
C SER A 157 -16.32 -7.32 22.82
N LYS A 158 -15.28 -7.67 22.04
CA LYS A 158 -14.97 -7.08 20.74
C LYS A 158 -14.96 -5.55 20.79
N GLN A 159 -14.36 -5.00 21.85
CA GLN A 159 -14.26 -3.56 22.04
C GLN A 159 -13.03 -3.04 21.30
N PHE A 160 -13.15 -1.85 20.72
CA PHE A 160 -12.02 -1.03 20.33
C PHE A 160 -11.98 0.14 21.33
N PRO A 161 -11.21 0.01 22.42
CA PRO A 161 -11.11 1.06 23.43
C PRO A 161 -10.53 2.33 22.82
N ASN A 162 -11.05 3.47 23.27
CA ASN A 162 -10.75 4.76 22.66
C ASN A 162 -9.26 5.14 22.79
N PRO A 163 -8.53 5.34 21.67
CA PRO A 163 -7.12 5.77 21.71
C PRO A 163 -6.90 7.02 22.54
N ALA A 164 -7.76 8.04 22.44
CA ALA A 164 -7.61 9.30 23.18
C ALA A 164 -7.69 9.12 24.71
N ARG A 165 -8.37 8.07 25.19
CA ARG A 165 -8.47 7.78 26.62
C ARG A 165 -7.27 6.98 27.13
N TYR A 166 -6.82 5.97 26.37
CA TYR A 166 -5.88 4.98 26.88
C TYR A 166 -4.42 5.15 26.39
N TRP A 167 -4.13 6.14 25.53
CA TRP A 167 -2.81 6.27 24.91
C TRP A 167 -1.64 6.40 25.91
N ASN A 168 -1.87 7.05 27.06
CA ASN A 168 -0.85 7.31 28.06
C ASN A 168 -0.93 6.40 29.31
N VAL A 169 -1.71 5.31 29.26
CA VAL A 169 -1.81 4.41 30.42
C VAL A 169 -0.53 3.59 30.58
N LEU A 170 0.01 3.06 29.47
CA LEU A 170 1.21 2.23 29.49
C LEU A 170 2.47 3.10 29.63
N GLN A 171 3.22 2.95 30.72
CA GLN A 171 4.43 3.72 31.05
C GLN A 171 5.75 2.98 30.73
N SER A 172 5.72 1.98 29.85
CA SER A 172 6.90 1.22 29.45
C SER A 172 7.62 1.87 28.26
N GLN A 173 8.94 1.65 28.16
CA GLN A 173 9.74 2.10 27.01
C GLN A 173 9.19 1.59 25.67
N VAL A 174 8.69 0.34 25.63
CA VAL A 174 8.12 -0.22 24.39
C VAL A 174 6.79 0.44 24.00
N ALA A 175 6.03 0.94 24.98
CA ALA A 175 4.83 1.72 24.72
C ALA A 175 5.18 3.12 24.19
N ASP A 176 6.23 3.76 24.73
CA ASP A 176 6.76 5.02 24.20
C ASP A 176 7.23 4.87 22.74
N GLU A 177 8.04 3.84 22.45
CA GLU A 177 8.49 3.50 21.09
C GLU A 177 7.31 3.34 20.13
N THR A 178 6.24 2.68 20.58
CA THR A 178 5.02 2.48 19.78
C THR A 178 4.29 3.80 19.52
N ARG A 179 4.13 4.65 20.54
CA ARG A 179 3.50 5.97 20.41
C ARG A 179 4.27 6.88 19.46
N GLU A 180 5.59 6.91 19.55
CA GLU A 180 6.43 7.73 18.67
C GLU A 180 6.42 7.20 17.22
N SER A 181 6.38 5.88 17.04
CA SER A 181 6.19 5.32 15.71
C SER A 181 4.82 5.69 15.12
N LEU A 182 3.75 5.65 15.92
CA LEU A 182 2.40 6.04 15.52
C LEU A 182 2.31 7.52 15.12
N LYS A 183 2.93 8.42 15.88
CA LYS A 183 2.95 9.86 15.56
C LYS A 183 3.72 10.15 14.26
N SER A 184 4.79 9.40 13.99
CA SER A 184 5.69 9.69 12.87
C SER A 184 5.35 8.96 11.56
N VAL A 185 4.63 7.83 11.60
CA VAL A 185 4.38 6.98 10.43
C VAL A 185 3.67 7.72 9.29
N GLY A 186 2.66 8.53 9.59
CA GLY A 186 1.89 9.24 8.57
C GLY A 186 2.75 10.22 7.78
N ARG A 187 3.66 10.95 8.45
CA ARG A 187 4.61 11.84 7.79
C ARG A 187 5.61 11.07 6.93
N LYS A 188 6.25 10.04 7.48
CA LYS A 188 7.25 9.20 6.77
C LYS A 188 6.66 8.56 5.51
N ALA A 189 5.43 8.03 5.64
CA ALA A 189 4.72 7.43 4.51
C ALA A 189 4.35 8.47 3.45
N ARG A 190 3.93 9.68 3.87
CA ARG A 190 3.63 10.78 2.93
C ARG A 190 4.85 11.14 2.10
N GLU A 191 5.97 11.41 2.76
CA GLU A 191 7.25 11.76 2.12
C GLU A 191 7.65 10.67 1.12
N SER A 192 7.53 9.39 1.51
CA SER A 192 7.84 8.26 0.64
C SER A 192 6.90 8.14 -0.57
N TYR A 193 5.61 8.45 -0.42
CA TYR A 193 4.67 8.49 -1.55
C TYR A 193 4.98 9.64 -2.51
N GLU A 194 5.29 10.83 -1.99
CA GLU A 194 5.63 12.02 -2.79
C GLU A 194 6.94 11.82 -3.56
N GLU A 195 7.87 11.01 -3.05
CA GLU A 195 9.11 10.61 -3.72
C GLU A 195 9.00 9.33 -4.57
N TYR A 196 7.81 8.74 -4.69
CA TYR A 196 7.55 7.50 -5.43
C TYR A 196 8.27 6.25 -4.90
N ASN A 197 8.74 6.29 -3.65
CA ASN A 197 9.43 5.20 -2.96
C ASN A 197 8.43 4.32 -2.20
N LEU A 198 7.64 3.53 -2.94
CA LEU A 198 6.56 2.72 -2.36
C LEU A 198 7.06 1.64 -1.38
N HIS A 199 8.27 1.10 -1.57
CA HIS A 199 8.89 0.18 -0.62
C HIS A 199 9.12 0.84 0.75
N HIS A 200 9.53 2.11 0.78
CA HIS A 200 9.70 2.87 2.03
C HIS A 200 8.38 3.19 2.73
N VAL A 201 7.27 3.34 1.99
CA VAL A 201 5.93 3.42 2.59
C VAL A 201 5.65 2.14 3.38
N VAL A 202 5.92 0.98 2.76
CA VAL A 202 5.70 -0.31 3.41
C VAL A 202 6.63 -0.50 4.60
N ASP A 203 7.91 -0.15 4.48
CA ASP A 203 8.88 -0.19 5.59
C ASP A 203 8.41 0.67 6.78
N ALA A 204 7.90 1.88 6.53
CA ALA A 204 7.38 2.75 7.58
C ALA A 204 6.21 2.10 8.35
N VAL A 205 5.28 1.47 7.63
CA VAL A 205 4.13 0.77 8.24
C VAL A 205 4.58 -0.49 8.98
N MET A 206 5.44 -1.32 8.39
CA MET A 206 5.88 -2.57 9.02
C MET A 206 6.70 -2.30 10.28
N ASN A 207 7.58 -1.28 10.28
CA ASN A 207 8.30 -0.87 11.48
C ASN A 207 7.35 -0.47 12.62
N MET A 208 6.30 0.30 12.33
CA MET A 208 5.27 0.64 13.32
C MET A 208 4.54 -0.61 13.85
N LEU A 209 4.15 -1.53 12.96
CA LEU A 209 3.47 -2.76 13.35
C LEU A 209 4.39 -3.68 14.17
N HIS A 210 5.69 -3.69 13.92
CA HIS A 210 6.67 -4.39 14.75
C HIS A 210 6.77 -3.79 16.15
N CYS A 211 6.81 -2.46 16.29
CA CYS A 211 6.74 -1.78 17.60
C CYS A 211 5.47 -2.19 18.35
N ALA A 212 4.31 -2.16 17.70
CA ALA A 212 3.04 -2.57 18.29
C ALA A 212 3.03 -4.06 18.71
N ASN A 213 3.57 -4.96 17.88
CA ASN A 213 3.70 -6.37 18.23
C ASN A 213 4.62 -6.59 19.44
N LYS A 214 5.74 -5.86 19.52
CA LYS A 214 6.68 -5.90 20.66
C LYS A 214 5.99 -5.40 21.94
N MET A 215 5.22 -4.31 21.86
CA MET A 215 4.43 -3.78 22.97
C MET A 215 3.39 -4.79 23.46
N VAL A 216 2.63 -5.40 22.54
CA VAL A 216 1.66 -6.47 22.88
C VAL A 216 2.34 -7.67 23.53
N ALA A 217 3.53 -8.06 23.05
CA ALA A 217 4.28 -9.16 23.64
C ALA A 217 4.78 -8.83 25.05
N HIS A 218 5.24 -7.61 25.29
CA HIS A 218 5.76 -7.16 26.58
C HIS A 218 4.70 -7.07 27.67
N HIS A 219 3.51 -6.53 27.34
CA HIS A 219 2.43 -6.32 28.31
C HIS A 219 1.54 -7.56 28.51
N GLU A 220 1.75 -8.63 27.75
CA GLU A 220 1.07 -9.92 27.92
C GLU A 220 -0.46 -9.81 28.19
N PRO A 221 -1.26 -9.25 27.27
CA PRO A 221 -2.68 -8.96 27.52
C PRO A 221 -3.52 -10.20 27.91
N TRP A 222 -3.06 -11.41 27.56
CA TRP A 222 -3.66 -12.66 28.01
C TRP A 222 -3.51 -12.93 29.51
N GLN A 223 -2.49 -12.37 30.18
CA GLN A 223 -2.35 -12.40 31.64
C GLN A 223 -3.13 -11.27 32.29
N LEU A 224 -3.04 -10.04 31.75
CA LEU A 224 -3.82 -8.90 32.25
C LEU A 224 -5.31 -9.22 32.29
N ARG A 225 -5.84 -9.89 31.25
CA ARG A 225 -7.24 -10.31 31.19
C ARG A 225 -7.67 -11.24 32.33
N LYS A 226 -6.77 -12.00 32.94
CA LYS A 226 -7.09 -12.90 34.06
C LYS A 226 -7.24 -12.14 35.39
N GLN A 227 -6.71 -10.93 35.48
CA GLN A 227 -6.72 -10.10 36.69
C GLN A 227 -7.98 -9.22 36.73
N VAL A 228 -9.15 -9.86 36.78
CA VAL A 228 -10.45 -9.17 36.64
C VAL A 228 -10.83 -8.22 37.77
N ASP A 229 -10.20 -8.36 38.94
CA ASP A 229 -10.48 -7.53 40.12
C ASP A 229 -9.47 -6.39 40.31
N ASN A 230 -8.45 -6.30 39.46
CA ASN A 230 -7.45 -5.23 39.49
C ASN A 230 -7.81 -4.14 38.46
N ALA A 231 -8.18 -2.96 38.95
CA ALA A 231 -8.54 -1.82 38.13
C ALA A 231 -7.39 -1.40 37.19
N ASP A 232 -6.15 -1.38 37.67
CA ASP A 232 -4.98 -1.00 36.88
C ASP A 232 -4.76 -1.97 35.72
N SER A 233 -4.85 -3.28 35.99
CA SER A 233 -4.70 -4.32 34.97
C SER A 233 -5.78 -4.25 33.88
N ILE A 234 -7.00 -3.85 34.25
CA ILE A 234 -8.08 -3.61 33.28
C ILE A 234 -7.77 -2.41 32.39
N GLU A 235 -7.27 -1.31 32.96
CA GLU A 235 -6.88 -0.13 32.18
C GLU A 235 -5.70 -0.43 31.25
N GLU A 236 -4.68 -1.14 31.74
CA GLU A 236 -3.54 -1.58 30.93
C GLU A 236 -3.98 -2.47 29.77
N LEU A 237 -4.87 -3.44 30.02
CA LEU A 237 -5.42 -4.30 28.98
C LEU A 237 -6.10 -3.47 27.88
N LYS A 238 -6.94 -2.50 28.27
CA LYS A 238 -7.61 -1.61 27.32
C LYS A 238 -6.62 -0.76 26.54
N ALA A 239 -5.55 -0.30 27.17
CA ALA A 239 -4.50 0.48 26.52
C ALA A 239 -3.71 -0.34 25.50
N VAL A 240 -3.35 -1.59 25.83
CA VAL A 240 -2.69 -2.51 24.89
C VAL A 240 -3.56 -2.75 23.66
N ILE A 241 -4.84 -3.09 23.86
CA ILE A 241 -5.78 -3.32 22.76
C ILE A 241 -5.94 -2.04 21.93
N SER A 242 -6.11 -0.89 22.58
CA SER A 242 -6.33 0.39 21.92
C SER A 242 -5.16 0.77 21.01
N LEU A 243 -3.93 0.75 21.52
CA LEU A 243 -2.74 1.11 20.74
C LEU A 243 -2.47 0.13 19.61
N ALA A 244 -2.68 -1.18 19.83
CA ALA A 244 -2.49 -2.18 18.81
C ALA A 244 -3.49 -2.03 17.65
N LEU A 245 -4.79 -1.87 17.96
CA LEU A 245 -5.82 -1.70 16.94
C LEU A 245 -5.71 -0.35 16.23
N GLU A 246 -5.28 0.70 16.93
CA GLU A 246 -4.98 2.00 16.30
C GLU A 246 -3.81 1.89 15.32
N SER A 247 -2.77 1.13 15.67
CA SER A 247 -1.66 0.82 14.77
C SER A 247 -2.13 0.05 13.53
N SER A 248 -3.00 -0.94 13.70
CA SER A 248 -3.60 -1.67 12.58
C SER A 248 -4.49 -0.79 11.71
N ARG A 249 -5.28 0.12 12.30
CA ARG A 249 -6.14 1.07 11.60
C ARG A 249 -5.32 2.01 10.72
N ILE A 250 -4.29 2.66 11.29
CA ILE A 250 -3.41 3.57 10.56
C ILE A 250 -2.63 2.82 9.48
N GLY A 251 -2.11 1.63 9.80
CA GLY A 251 -1.43 0.77 8.84
C GLY A 251 -2.33 0.45 7.64
N ALA A 252 -3.59 0.08 7.88
CA ALA A 252 -4.56 -0.19 6.82
C ALA A 252 -4.85 1.05 5.95
N LEU A 253 -4.99 2.24 6.56
CA LEU A 253 -5.21 3.49 5.82
C LEU A 253 -4.04 3.84 4.92
N ILE A 254 -2.81 3.73 5.43
CA ILE A 254 -1.60 4.03 4.66
C ILE A 254 -1.40 2.99 3.55
N LEU A 255 -1.64 1.71 3.83
CA LEU A 255 -1.51 0.64 2.83
C LEU A 255 -2.67 0.56 1.83
N TYR A 256 -3.73 1.36 1.99
CA TYR A 256 -4.92 1.31 1.14
C TYR A 256 -4.63 1.43 -0.37
N PRO A 257 -3.71 2.31 -0.86
CA PRO A 257 -3.35 2.36 -2.28
C PRO A 257 -2.59 1.11 -2.77
N ILE A 258 -1.94 0.37 -1.87
CA ILE A 258 -1.10 -0.80 -2.16
C ILE A 258 -1.96 -2.07 -2.18
N ILE A 259 -2.69 -2.30 -1.08
CA ILE A 259 -3.56 -3.46 -0.84
C ILE A 259 -5.00 -3.02 -0.51
N PRO A 260 -5.76 -2.50 -1.49
CA PRO A 260 -7.05 -1.86 -1.25
C PRO A 260 -8.11 -2.79 -0.65
N ARG A 261 -8.18 -4.06 -1.08
CA ARG A 261 -9.20 -4.97 -0.56
C ARG A 261 -8.86 -5.42 0.86
N LEU A 262 -7.61 -5.78 1.14
CA LEU A 262 -7.18 -6.15 2.49
C LEU A 262 -7.36 -4.99 3.47
N SER A 263 -6.91 -3.79 3.08
CA SER A 263 -7.09 -2.58 3.89
C SER A 263 -8.57 -2.27 4.11
N SER A 264 -9.42 -2.34 3.08
CA SER A 264 -10.86 -2.13 3.26
C SER A 264 -11.45 -3.15 4.22
N SER A 265 -11.18 -4.45 4.05
CA SER A 265 -11.70 -5.50 4.92
C SER A 265 -11.26 -5.32 6.37
N LEU A 266 -10.03 -4.88 6.61
CA LEU A 266 -9.57 -4.53 7.96
C LEU A 266 -10.33 -3.34 8.54
N LEU A 267 -10.49 -2.27 7.75
CA LEU A 267 -11.20 -1.06 8.19
C LEU A 267 -12.70 -1.32 8.40
N ASP A 268 -13.32 -2.18 7.58
CA ASP A 268 -14.69 -2.67 7.75
C ASP A 268 -14.80 -3.45 9.07
N PHE A 269 -13.88 -4.37 9.33
CA PHE A 269 -13.86 -5.17 10.55
C PHE A 269 -13.67 -4.32 11.83
N LEU A 270 -12.83 -3.28 11.76
CA LEU A 270 -12.65 -2.31 12.83
C LEU A 270 -13.78 -1.26 12.92
N ASN A 271 -14.80 -1.38 12.06
CA ASN A 271 -15.96 -0.51 11.99
C ASN A 271 -15.61 0.98 11.77
N ILE A 272 -14.71 1.24 10.83
CA ILE A 272 -14.27 2.58 10.44
C ILE A 272 -15.13 3.07 9.27
N PRO A 273 -15.96 4.12 9.40
CA PRO A 273 -16.78 4.63 8.30
C PRO A 273 -15.95 5.07 7.09
N LYS A 274 -16.52 5.00 5.87
CA LYS A 274 -15.78 5.30 4.62
C LYS A 274 -15.27 6.74 4.58
N GLU A 275 -16.05 7.68 5.10
CA GLU A 275 -15.69 9.09 5.26
C GLU A 275 -14.48 9.31 6.18
N ASN A 276 -14.17 8.34 7.05
CA ASN A 276 -13.02 8.35 7.94
C ASN A 276 -11.84 7.49 7.41
N ARG A 277 -11.84 7.20 6.10
CA ARG A 277 -10.76 6.45 5.43
C ARG A 277 -9.92 7.32 4.51
N THR A 278 -9.64 8.55 4.92
CA THR A 278 -8.84 9.52 4.15
C THR A 278 -7.43 9.65 4.71
N TRP A 279 -6.54 10.34 3.97
CA TRP A 279 -5.19 10.62 4.46
C TRP A 279 -5.18 11.41 5.78
N ALA A 280 -6.16 12.30 5.99
CA ALA A 280 -6.29 13.05 7.24
C ALA A 280 -6.54 12.14 8.45
N ASN A 281 -7.06 10.93 8.24
CA ASN A 281 -7.31 9.95 9.29
C ASN A 281 -6.08 9.07 9.59
N THR A 282 -4.95 9.27 8.93
CA THR A 282 -3.68 8.57 9.25
C THR A 282 -2.99 9.14 10.49
N ALA A 283 -3.43 10.30 10.98
CA ALA A 283 -3.02 10.81 12.28
C ALA A 283 -3.62 9.94 13.41
N PRO A 284 -2.86 9.65 14.49
CA PRO A 284 -3.40 8.92 15.63
C PRO A 284 -4.56 9.66 16.29
N GLU A 285 -5.65 8.95 16.57
CA GLU A 285 -6.86 9.54 17.15
C GLU A 285 -6.64 10.12 18.54
N PHE A 286 -5.62 9.66 19.27
CA PHE A 286 -5.23 10.28 20.54
C PHE A 286 -4.64 11.70 20.39
N SER A 287 -4.33 12.12 19.16
CA SER A 287 -3.95 13.51 18.86
C SER A 287 -5.16 14.42 18.64
N ASN A 288 -6.37 13.85 18.52
CA ASN A 288 -7.60 14.58 18.23
C ASN A 288 -8.60 14.44 19.40
N ASN A 289 -8.78 15.51 20.17
CA ASN A 289 -9.65 15.53 21.37
C ASN A 289 -11.16 15.34 21.12
N ASN A 290 -11.61 15.15 19.87
CA ASN A 290 -13.02 15.29 19.49
C ASN A 290 -13.83 13.99 19.40
N SER A 291 -13.23 12.81 19.55
CA SER A 291 -13.98 11.54 19.50
C SER A 291 -13.80 10.73 20.77
N LEU A 292 -14.72 10.89 21.72
CA LEU A 292 -14.77 10.08 22.95
C LEU A 292 -15.54 8.76 22.79
N LYS A 293 -16.10 8.46 21.61
CA LYS A 293 -16.95 7.27 21.42
C LYS A 293 -16.14 5.98 21.43
N GLU A 294 -16.47 5.09 22.36
CA GLU A 294 -16.00 3.70 22.32
C GLU A 294 -16.60 3.01 21.09
N ARG A 295 -15.76 2.27 20.36
CA ARG A 295 -16.16 1.54 19.15
C ARG A 295 -16.24 0.06 19.45
N HIS A 296 -17.08 -0.64 18.71
CA HIS A 296 -17.12 -2.10 18.70
C HIS A 296 -16.65 -2.62 17.35
N ILE A 297 -15.92 -3.72 17.40
CA ILE A 297 -15.41 -4.49 16.28
C ILE A 297 -16.53 -5.40 15.80
N GLU A 298 -16.58 -5.64 14.49
CA GLU A 298 -17.51 -6.60 13.90
C GLU A 298 -17.37 -7.99 14.53
N HIS A 299 -18.49 -8.70 14.71
CA HIS A 299 -18.50 -9.99 15.42
C HIS A 299 -17.94 -11.15 14.58
N ASN A 300 -17.74 -10.92 13.28
CA ASN A 300 -17.22 -11.92 12.35
C ASN A 300 -15.72 -12.18 12.61
N ASN A 301 -15.26 -13.41 12.43
CA ASN A 301 -13.83 -13.70 12.47
C ASN A 301 -13.17 -13.20 11.18
N LEU A 302 -12.22 -12.26 11.29
CA LEU A 302 -11.44 -11.79 10.14
C LEU A 302 -10.14 -12.59 10.03
N LEU A 303 -10.01 -13.40 8.97
CA LEU A 303 -8.72 -13.89 8.51
C LEU A 303 -8.20 -12.92 7.45
N LEU A 304 -7.34 -11.98 7.86
CA LEU A 304 -6.78 -10.95 6.97
C LEU A 304 -6.02 -11.55 5.79
N PHE A 305 -5.01 -12.36 6.07
CA PHE A 305 -4.20 -12.99 5.05
C PHE A 305 -3.98 -14.46 5.41
N LYS A 306 -4.31 -15.35 4.48
CA LYS A 306 -4.11 -16.78 4.66
C LYS A 306 -2.65 -17.11 4.33
N LYS A 307 -1.93 -17.70 5.29
CA LYS A 307 -0.56 -18.16 5.04
C LYS A 307 -0.49 -19.08 3.83
N ILE A 308 0.49 -18.83 2.98
CA ILE A 308 0.80 -19.64 1.82
C ILE A 308 1.80 -20.70 2.27
N ARG A 309 1.48 -21.97 2.07
CA ARG A 309 2.42 -23.07 2.36
C ARG A 309 3.40 -23.19 1.20
N SER A 310 4.69 -23.26 1.49
CA SER A 310 5.68 -23.68 0.48
C SER A 310 5.35 -25.10 0.04
N GLN A 311 5.19 -25.30 -1.26
CA GLN A 311 5.15 -26.64 -1.85
C GLN A 311 6.56 -27.23 -1.88
#